data_AF-A0A1H7PCN0-F1
#
_entry.id   AF-A0A1H7PCN0-F1
#
_cell.length_a   1.000
_cell.length_b   1.000
_cell.length_c   1.000
_cell.angle_alpha   90.00
_cell.angle_beta   90.00
_cell.angle_gamma   90.00
#
_symmetry.space_group_name_H-M   'P 1'
#
loop_
_entity.id
_entity.type
_entity.pdbx_description
1 polymer ?
#
loop_
_entity_poly.entity_id
_entity_poly.type
_entity_poly.pdbx_seq_one_letter_code
_entity_poly.pdbx_strand_id
1 'polypeptide(L)'
;MNTMIIAWFELKRMATSRSVLINQFVLPLILIFILGNALSGWFGNDQEFKQPSVRVGMVLDAEAGRQLPGSMQALTGLPEIQDLLEPEVVSSREEAEEKLRRGEVDYAVVIPASFDERMGQGADVKLELLPGRDRDLNLVADTVFKTFIADANHKQAEVVVIGGDQVLAAQAAAPVDASDGPNVTIGQLSEKGATYSAAQYYAASMLIMFLLYSGLMASSSLLGERESRTLYRLQSAPVHPGTVFAGKIIGCSLITLAQAAAIVLGSMWLYGVKWGPHPLLLIMVCVLITLSSMTIATFITLVSSTAAGARGLMQAIIIAMTFVSGGFMPLPVEFFQKLGAFTVNHWAMQSMLRMMLDSDVHLIVTCVCMLAAITAALSAAAMITYRKVGYHA
;
A
#
# COMPACT_ATOMS: atom_id res chain seq x y z
N MET A 1 -3.19 -29.36 -38.42
CA MET A 1 -2.86 -27.93 -38.21
C MET A 1 -2.12 -27.81 -36.88
N ASN A 2 -0.95 -27.16 -36.85
CA ASN A 2 -0.11 -27.08 -35.64
C ASN A 2 -0.68 -26.03 -34.66
N THR A 3 -0.64 -26.31 -33.35
CA THR A 3 -1.13 -25.40 -32.28
C THR A 3 -0.49 -24.01 -32.36
N MET A 4 0.80 -23.96 -32.73
CA MET A 4 1.56 -22.73 -32.93
C MET A 4 1.00 -21.81 -34.03
N ILE A 5 0.44 -22.37 -35.10
CA ILE A 5 -0.14 -21.57 -36.20
C ILE A 5 -1.41 -20.86 -35.71
N ILE A 6 -2.20 -21.53 -34.88
CA ILE A 6 -3.42 -20.97 -34.28
C ILE A 6 -3.05 -19.86 -33.30
N ALA A 7 -2.04 -20.10 -32.45
CA ALA A 7 -1.52 -19.09 -31.53
C ALA A 7 -1.01 -17.85 -32.28
N TRP A 8 -0.27 -18.04 -33.36
CA TRP A 8 0.23 -16.95 -34.20
C TRP A 8 -0.89 -16.14 -34.85
N PHE A 9 -1.92 -16.82 -35.37
CA PHE A 9 -3.07 -16.15 -35.96
C PHE A 9 -3.83 -15.30 -34.92
N GLU A 10 -4.03 -15.84 -33.72
CA GLU A 10 -4.65 -15.09 -32.61
C GLU A 10 -3.84 -13.86 -32.22
N LEU A 11 -2.51 -14.01 -32.13
CA LEU A 11 -1.61 -12.91 -31.83
C LEU A 11 -1.71 -11.81 -32.89
N LYS A 12 -1.70 -12.19 -34.18
CA LYS A 12 -1.86 -11.24 -35.29
C LYS A 12 -3.22 -10.55 -35.26
N ARG A 13 -4.30 -11.29 -34.98
CA ARG A 13 -5.66 -10.74 -34.88
C ARG A 13 -5.75 -9.68 -33.80
N MET A 14 -5.22 -9.96 -32.61
CA MET A 14 -5.23 -9.04 -31.48
C MET A 14 -4.31 -7.84 -31.73
N ALA A 15 -3.11 -8.06 -32.25
CA ALA A 15 -2.16 -7.00 -32.59
C ALA A 15 -2.66 -6.04 -33.69
N THR A 16 -3.63 -6.44 -34.50
CA THR A 16 -4.20 -5.57 -35.54
C THR A 16 -5.42 -4.77 -35.03
N SER A 17 -6.02 -5.19 -33.91
CA SER A 17 -7.19 -4.51 -33.35
C SER A 17 -6.78 -3.30 -32.52
N ARG A 18 -7.02 -2.10 -33.06
CA ARG A 18 -6.71 -0.82 -32.37
C ARG A 18 -7.34 -0.73 -30.99
N SER A 19 -8.59 -1.19 -30.85
CA SER A 19 -9.30 -1.16 -29.57
C SER A 19 -8.64 -2.08 -28.54
N VAL A 20 -8.18 -3.26 -28.95
CA VAL A 20 -7.45 -4.18 -28.07
C VAL A 20 -6.11 -3.57 -27.66
N LEU A 21 -5.35 -3.03 -28.60
CA LEU A 21 -4.06 -2.40 -28.29
C LEU A 21 -4.19 -1.22 -27.32
N ILE A 22 -5.15 -0.32 -27.54
CA ILE A 22 -5.37 0.83 -26.67
C ILE A 22 -5.80 0.38 -25.27
N ASN A 23 -6.81 -0.48 -25.18
CA ASN A 23 -7.34 -0.92 -23.89
C ASN A 23 -6.33 -1.77 -23.11
N GLN A 24 -5.45 -2.49 -23.80
CA GLN A 24 -4.56 -3.44 -23.16
C GLN A 24 -3.19 -2.82 -22.82
N PHE A 25 -2.64 -1.98 -23.68
CA PHE A 25 -1.30 -1.42 -23.46
C PHE A 25 -1.33 0.02 -22.94
N VAL A 26 -2.24 0.84 -23.44
CA VAL A 26 -2.26 2.29 -23.14
C VAL A 26 -3.06 2.59 -21.87
N LEU A 27 -4.26 2.02 -21.76
CA LEU A 27 -5.14 2.22 -20.60
C LEU A 27 -4.48 1.93 -19.23
N PRO A 28 -3.75 0.81 -19.02
CA PRO A 28 -3.07 0.59 -17.74
C PRO A 28 -2.06 1.67 -17.41
N LEU A 29 -1.25 2.10 -18.39
CA LEU A 29 -0.25 3.14 -18.16
C LEU A 29 -0.90 4.48 -17.80
N ILE A 30 -2.03 4.82 -18.43
CA ILE A 30 -2.82 6.01 -18.07
C ILE A 30 -3.39 5.88 -16.66
N LEU A 31 -3.96 4.73 -16.30
CA LEU A 31 -4.52 4.53 -14.95
C LEU A 31 -3.45 4.56 -13.87
N ILE A 32 -2.27 3.98 -14.12
CA ILE A 32 -1.12 4.08 -13.21
C ILE A 32 -0.72 5.54 -13.02
N PHE A 33 -0.69 6.34 -14.08
CA PHE A 33 -0.37 7.77 -13.99
C PHE A 33 -1.40 8.55 -13.19
N ILE A 34 -2.69 8.36 -13.50
CA ILE A 34 -3.78 9.09 -12.85
C ILE A 34 -3.82 8.72 -11.36
N LEU A 35 -3.85 7.44 -11.02
CA LEU A 35 -3.96 7.02 -9.61
C LEU A 35 -2.64 7.26 -8.85
N GLY A 36 -1.49 7.01 -9.48
CA GLY A 36 -0.18 7.28 -8.90
C GLY A 36 -0.01 8.74 -8.50
N ASN A 37 -0.43 9.69 -9.36
CA ASN A 37 -0.36 11.11 -9.04
C ASN A 37 -1.50 11.60 -8.16
N ALA A 38 -2.74 11.15 -8.39
CA ALA A 38 -3.90 11.65 -7.66
C ALA A 38 -3.95 11.15 -6.21
N LEU A 39 -3.41 9.95 -5.94
CA LEU A 39 -3.37 9.36 -4.60
C LEU A 39 -1.97 9.36 -3.99
N SER A 40 -0.98 10.03 -4.60
CA SER A 40 0.38 10.16 -4.04
C SER A 40 0.38 10.68 -2.60
N GLY A 41 -0.49 11.65 -2.29
CA GLY A 41 -0.64 12.22 -0.95
C GLY A 41 -1.09 11.22 0.13
N TRP A 42 -1.72 10.10 -0.25
CA TRP A 42 -2.09 9.04 0.70
C TRP A 42 -0.95 8.06 1.00
N PHE A 43 0.07 8.01 0.14
CA PHE A 43 1.23 7.12 0.32
C PHE A 43 2.46 7.88 0.86
N GLY A 44 2.36 9.20 1.05
CA GLY A 44 3.31 10.00 1.83
C GLY A 44 4.70 10.24 1.21
N ASN A 45 4.92 9.92 -0.07
CA ASN A 45 6.30 9.63 -0.53
C ASN A 45 6.83 10.27 -1.82
N ASP A 46 6.21 11.31 -2.39
CA ASP A 46 6.78 11.95 -3.60
C ASP A 46 6.96 13.48 -3.52
N GLN A 47 6.85 14.05 -2.33
CA GLN A 47 7.55 15.29 -1.98
C GLN A 47 8.20 15.02 -0.63
N GLU A 48 9.35 15.65 -0.34
CA GLU A 48 9.70 15.90 1.07
C GLU A 48 8.42 16.44 1.70
N PHE A 49 7.70 15.61 2.44
CA PHE A 49 6.61 16.08 3.27
C PHE A 49 7.35 16.84 4.36
N LYS A 50 7.66 18.12 4.06
CA LYS A 50 7.97 19.10 5.08
C LYS A 50 6.71 19.13 5.91
N GLN A 51 6.73 18.32 6.95
CA GLN A 51 5.65 18.23 7.90
C GLN A 51 5.32 19.67 8.27
N PRO A 52 4.10 20.14 7.96
CA PRO A 52 3.74 21.50 8.27
C PRO A 52 4.00 21.72 9.75
N SER A 53 4.78 22.76 10.06
CA SER A 53 5.06 23.17 11.42
C SER A 53 3.73 23.40 12.13
N VAL A 54 3.56 22.78 13.29
CA VAL A 54 2.34 22.93 14.08
C VAL A 54 2.44 24.26 14.82
N ARG A 55 1.52 25.20 14.55
CA ARG A 55 1.46 26.45 15.30
C ARG A 55 0.86 26.16 16.67
N VAL A 56 1.67 26.29 17.72
CA VAL A 56 1.26 25.96 19.09
C VAL A 56 1.05 27.23 19.90
N GLY A 57 -0.20 27.50 20.28
CA GLY A 57 -0.54 28.55 21.24
C GLY A 57 -0.18 28.13 22.67
N MET A 58 0.89 28.68 23.23
CA MET A 58 1.31 28.44 24.60
C MET A 58 0.70 29.49 25.51
N VAL A 59 -0.28 29.09 26.31
CA VAL A 59 -0.95 29.96 27.27
C VAL A 59 -0.15 29.96 28.56
N LEU A 60 0.32 31.15 28.94
CA LEU A 60 0.97 31.40 30.22
C LEU A 60 -0.05 31.98 31.19
N ASP A 61 0.04 31.57 32.45
CA ASP A 61 -0.70 32.22 33.51
C ASP A 61 -0.26 33.69 33.65
N ALA A 62 -1.19 34.59 33.98
CA ALA A 62 -0.95 36.03 34.03
C ALA A 62 0.14 36.42 35.05
N GLU A 63 0.38 35.58 36.06
CA GLU A 63 1.42 35.77 37.07
C GLU A 63 2.82 35.29 36.63
N ALA A 64 2.93 34.46 35.59
CA ALA A 64 4.18 33.80 35.19
C ALA A 64 5.12 34.66 34.32
N GLY A 65 4.72 35.89 33.98
CA GLY A 65 5.47 36.74 33.04
C GLY A 65 5.38 36.23 31.59
N ARG A 66 5.82 37.05 30.62
CA ARG A 66 5.77 36.70 29.18
C ARG A 66 6.80 35.65 28.74
N GLN A 67 7.47 34.98 29.68
CA GLN A 67 8.53 34.02 29.39
C GLN A 67 8.02 32.60 29.66
N LEU A 68 8.24 31.70 28.68
CA LEU A 68 7.96 30.28 28.86
C LEU A 68 8.78 29.72 30.02
N PRO A 69 8.29 28.70 30.75
CA PRO A 69 9.13 27.97 31.72
C PRO A 69 10.39 27.42 31.05
N GLY A 70 11.49 27.31 31.80
CA GLY A 70 12.78 26.84 31.31
C GLY A 70 12.71 25.45 30.70
N SER A 71 11.86 24.56 31.23
CA SER A 71 11.61 23.23 30.65
C SER A 71 10.95 23.29 29.26
N MET A 72 10.03 24.23 29.06
CA MET A 72 9.32 24.44 27.78
C MET A 72 10.18 25.20 26.78
N GLN A 73 11.05 26.10 27.25
CA GLN A 73 12.09 26.72 26.42
C GLN A 73 13.13 25.68 25.96
N ALA A 74 13.54 24.77 26.85
CA ALA A 74 14.45 23.69 26.49
C ALA A 74 13.82 22.77 25.43
N LEU A 75 12.54 22.41 25.58
CA LEU A 75 11.81 21.60 24.60
C LEU A 75 11.71 22.29 23.23
N THR A 76 11.24 23.53 23.20
CA THR A 76 11.08 24.29 21.95
C THR A 76 12.41 24.74 21.33
N GLY A 77 13.49 24.76 22.13
CA GLY A 77 14.84 25.08 21.68
C GLY A 77 15.56 23.94 20.97
N LEU A 78 15.07 22.69 21.06
CA LEU A 78 15.68 21.55 20.37
C LEU A 78 15.55 21.68 18.84
N PRO A 79 16.64 21.51 18.05
CA PRO A 79 16.59 21.67 16.60
C PRO A 79 15.52 20.81 15.93
N GLU A 80 15.39 19.55 16.37
CA GLU A 80 14.38 18.61 15.86
C GLU A 80 12.93 19.03 16.17
N ILE A 81 12.72 19.79 17.25
CA ILE A 81 11.40 20.29 17.64
C ILE A 81 11.07 21.61 16.94
N GLN A 82 12.07 22.45 16.63
CA GLN A 82 11.86 23.70 15.87
C GLN A 82 11.34 23.45 14.46
N ASP A 83 11.73 22.34 13.84
CA ASP A 83 11.21 21.93 12.54
C ASP A 83 9.77 21.41 12.61
N LEU A 84 9.28 21.06 13.81
CA LEU A 84 7.95 20.46 14.03
C LEU A 84 6.94 21.43 14.65
N LEU A 85 7.38 22.33 15.53
CA LEU A 85 6.52 23.22 16.30
C LEU A 85 6.92 24.69 16.12
N GLU A 86 5.94 25.53 15.83
CA GLU A 86 6.05 26.99 15.87
C GLU A 86 5.34 27.51 17.13
N PRO A 87 6.08 27.75 18.24
CA PRO A 87 5.48 28.23 19.47
C PRO A 87 5.07 29.70 19.35
N GLU A 88 3.82 30.00 19.68
CA GLU A 88 3.28 31.36 19.82
C GLU A 88 2.80 31.55 21.27
N VAL A 89 3.32 32.57 21.96
CA VAL A 89 2.87 32.88 23.33
C VAL A 89 1.51 33.58 23.26
N VAL A 90 0.53 33.03 23.98
CA VAL A 90 -0.85 33.54 24.04
C VAL A 90 -1.17 34.02 25.46
N SER A 91 -1.92 35.11 25.56
CA SER A 91 -2.11 35.85 26.81
C SER A 91 -3.12 35.19 27.76
N SER A 92 -4.09 34.45 27.22
CA SER A 92 -5.12 33.79 28.02
C SER A 92 -5.66 32.53 27.36
N ARG A 93 -6.35 31.70 28.16
CA ARG A 93 -7.01 30.47 27.70
C ARG A 93 -8.11 30.78 26.68
N GLU A 94 -8.87 31.86 26.90
CA GLU A 94 -9.93 32.31 26.00
C GLU A 94 -9.39 32.76 24.65
N GLU A 95 -8.26 33.49 24.65
CA GLU A 95 -7.60 33.90 23.41
C GLU A 95 -7.10 32.68 22.62
N ALA A 96 -6.56 31.68 23.29
CA ALA A 96 -6.13 30.43 22.64
C ALA A 96 -7.31 29.65 22.05
N GLU A 97 -8.43 29.54 22.77
CA GLU A 97 -9.65 28.92 22.24
C GLU A 97 -10.18 29.66 21.00
N GLU A 98 -10.15 30.99 21.00
CA GLU A 98 -10.59 31.78 19.85
C GLU A 98 -9.67 31.58 18.65
N LYS A 99 -8.35 31.61 18.86
CA LYS A 99 -7.36 31.34 17.79
C LYS A 99 -7.47 29.91 17.24
N LEU A 100 -7.72 28.92 18.10
CA LEU A 100 -7.98 27.53 17.69
C LEU A 100 -9.24 27.43 16.80
N ARG A 101 -10.32 28.16 17.15
CA ARG A 101 -11.56 28.18 16.37
C ARG A 101 -11.37 28.83 15.00
N ARG A 102 -10.56 29.90 14.95
CA ARG A 102 -10.22 30.65 13.73
C ARG A 102 -9.18 29.95 12.85
N GLY A 103 -8.46 28.96 13.39
CA GLY A 103 -7.38 28.25 12.68
C GLY A 103 -6.08 29.08 12.58
N GLU A 104 -5.92 30.06 13.47
CA GLU A 104 -4.70 30.86 13.60
C GLU A 104 -3.60 30.06 14.31
N VAL A 105 -4.00 29.19 15.26
CA VAL A 105 -3.14 28.17 15.88
C VAL A 105 -3.76 26.78 15.67
N ASP A 106 -2.90 25.77 15.57
CA ASP A 106 -3.30 24.39 15.26
C ASP A 106 -3.45 23.54 16.54
N TYR A 107 -2.77 23.94 17.61
CA TYR A 107 -2.79 23.29 18.92
C TYR A 107 -2.57 24.33 20.02
N ALA A 108 -3.09 24.12 21.22
CA ALA A 108 -2.76 24.98 22.37
C ALA A 108 -2.42 24.19 23.62
N VAL A 109 -1.54 24.76 24.45
CA VAL A 109 -1.09 24.18 25.71
C VAL A 109 -1.23 25.22 26.80
N VAL A 110 -1.98 24.90 27.85
CA VAL A 110 -2.12 25.75 29.03
C VAL A 110 -1.13 25.30 30.09
N ILE A 111 -0.22 26.21 30.42
CA ILE A 111 0.89 25.97 31.35
C ILE A 111 0.54 26.66 32.66
N PRO A 112 0.45 25.93 33.79
CA PRO A 112 0.12 26.53 35.08
C PRO A 112 1.28 27.39 35.61
N ALA A 113 0.95 28.35 36.49
CA ALA A 113 1.95 29.16 37.19
C ALA A 113 2.96 28.31 37.98
N SER A 114 4.21 28.78 38.04
CA SER A 114 5.33 28.10 38.72
C SER A 114 5.52 26.64 38.30
N PHE A 115 5.32 26.33 37.02
CA PHE A 115 5.41 24.97 36.46
C PHE A 115 6.72 24.25 36.86
N ASP A 116 7.87 24.86 36.57
CA ASP A 116 9.18 24.26 36.83
C ASP A 116 9.47 24.09 38.34
N GLU A 117 9.10 25.07 39.16
CA GLU A 117 9.31 25.03 40.61
C GLU A 117 8.48 23.92 41.25
N ARG A 118 7.20 23.80 40.87
CA ARG A 118 6.31 22.75 41.37
C ARG A 118 6.75 21.37 40.93
N MET A 119 7.23 21.24 39.69
CA MET A 119 7.83 20.00 39.18
C MET A 119 9.07 19.61 40.00
N GLY A 120 9.98 20.55 40.25
CA GLY A 120 11.19 20.33 41.04
C GLY A 120 10.94 19.97 42.52
N GLN A 121 9.78 20.35 43.07
CA GLN A 121 9.37 20.00 44.43
C GLN A 121 8.61 18.68 44.51
N GLY A 122 8.36 18.00 43.39
CA GLY A 122 7.54 16.79 43.37
C GLY A 122 6.03 17.04 43.54
N ALA A 123 5.56 18.29 43.40
CA ALA A 123 4.16 18.65 43.58
C ALA A 123 3.29 18.23 42.37
N ASP A 124 1.99 18.04 42.57
CA ASP A 124 1.05 17.75 41.48
C ASP A 124 0.93 18.96 40.53
N VAL A 125 1.16 18.75 39.23
CA VAL A 125 1.12 19.78 38.19
C VAL A 125 0.31 19.25 37.00
N LYS A 126 -0.63 20.08 36.49
CA LYS A 126 -1.51 19.71 35.38
C LYS A 126 -1.25 20.59 34.18
N LEU A 127 -0.83 19.97 33.08
CA LEU A 127 -0.68 20.61 31.77
C LEU A 127 -1.97 20.35 30.97
N GLU A 128 -2.68 21.40 30.54
CA GLU A 128 -3.91 21.23 29.74
C GLU A 128 -3.54 21.25 28.25
N LEU A 129 -3.96 20.22 27.52
CA LEU A 129 -3.73 20.06 26.10
C LEU A 129 -5.04 20.33 25.35
N LEU A 130 -5.03 21.33 24.46
CA LEU A 130 -6.20 21.79 23.71
C LEU A 130 -6.00 21.51 22.20
N PRO A 131 -6.53 20.38 21.69
CA PRO A 131 -6.41 20.03 20.28
C PRO A 131 -7.23 20.97 19.39
N GLY A 132 -6.70 21.33 18.22
CA GLY A 132 -7.37 22.13 17.21
C GLY A 132 -8.19 21.30 16.22
N ARG A 133 -8.43 21.87 15.03
CA ARG A 133 -9.31 21.29 14.01
C ARG A 133 -8.67 20.18 13.18
N ASP A 134 -7.35 20.21 13.02
CA ASP A 134 -6.61 19.28 12.18
C ASP A 134 -6.12 18.09 13.02
N ARG A 135 -6.61 16.90 12.71
CA ARG A 135 -6.27 15.68 13.46
C ARG A 135 -4.80 15.29 13.30
N ASP A 136 -4.23 15.51 12.12
CA ASP A 136 -2.86 15.09 11.82
C ASP A 136 -1.88 16.01 12.56
N LEU A 137 -2.08 17.33 12.51
CA LEU A 137 -1.29 18.28 13.30
C LEU A 137 -1.43 18.04 14.81
N ASN A 138 -2.64 17.72 15.27
CA ASN A 138 -2.88 17.37 16.67
C ASN A 138 -2.07 16.14 17.11
N LEU A 139 -1.92 15.12 16.26
CA LEU A 139 -1.14 13.91 16.59
C LEU A 139 0.34 14.24 16.78
N VAL A 140 0.88 15.16 16.00
CA VAL A 140 2.27 15.61 16.08
C VAL A 140 2.49 16.33 17.42
N ALA A 141 1.68 17.34 17.71
CA ALA A 141 1.77 18.07 18.97
C ALA A 141 1.51 17.16 20.18
N ASP A 142 0.50 16.29 20.13
CA ASP A 142 0.24 15.28 21.16
C ASP A 142 1.47 14.41 21.41
N THR A 143 2.16 13.96 20.35
CA THR A 143 3.35 13.11 20.49
C THR A 143 4.46 13.86 21.20
N VAL A 144 4.75 15.10 20.79
CA VAL A 144 5.76 15.93 21.45
C VAL A 144 5.40 16.20 22.91
N PHE A 145 4.20 16.72 23.19
CA PHE A 145 3.81 17.10 24.55
C PHE A 145 3.58 15.91 25.48
N LYS A 146 3.03 14.78 25.00
CA LYS A 146 2.89 13.56 25.83
C LYS A 146 4.24 12.93 26.14
N THR A 147 5.19 12.99 25.20
CA THR A 147 6.56 12.53 25.44
C THR A 147 7.25 13.41 26.47
N PHE A 148 7.07 14.74 26.37
CA PHE A 148 7.53 15.68 27.38
C PHE A 148 6.88 15.44 28.75
N ILE A 149 5.57 15.22 28.83
CA ILE A 149 4.86 14.89 30.08
C ILE A 149 5.39 13.57 30.66
N ALA A 150 5.66 12.57 29.83
CA ALA A 150 6.22 11.29 30.28
C ALA A 150 7.63 11.46 30.86
N ASP A 151 8.49 12.25 30.22
CA ASP A 151 9.84 12.59 30.71
C ASP A 151 9.79 13.40 32.01
N ALA A 152 8.90 14.40 32.08
CA ALA A 152 8.68 15.20 33.28
C ALA A 152 8.19 14.33 34.46
N ASN A 153 7.24 13.44 34.22
CA ASN A 153 6.76 12.49 35.23
C ASN A 153 7.88 11.54 35.69
N HIS A 154 8.79 11.13 34.80
CA HIS A 154 9.93 10.29 35.14
C HIS A 154 10.88 11.03 36.11
N LYS A 155 11.28 12.25 35.75
CA LYS A 155 12.12 13.11 36.60
C LYS A 155 11.46 13.42 37.94
N GLN A 156 10.16 13.69 37.94
CA GLN A 156 9.41 13.94 39.17
C GLN A 156 9.37 12.70 40.06
N ALA A 157 9.18 11.50 39.49
CA ALA A 157 9.19 10.26 40.24
C ALA A 157 10.57 10.00 40.88
N GLU A 158 11.67 10.30 40.18
CA GLU A 158 13.02 10.23 40.74
C GLU A 158 13.17 11.16 41.95
N VAL A 159 12.73 12.41 41.84
CA VAL A 159 12.77 13.39 42.94
C VAL A 159 11.96 12.91 44.15
N VAL A 160 10.77 12.34 43.92
CA VAL A 160 9.90 11.82 45.00
C VAL A 160 10.51 10.60 45.68
N VAL A 161 11.15 9.70 44.94
CA VAL A 161 11.70 8.43 45.45
C VAL A 161 13.06 8.62 46.14
N ILE A 162 13.94 9.43 45.56
CA ILE A 162 15.34 9.59 45.99
C ILE A 162 15.49 10.80 46.95
N GLY A 163 14.61 11.79 46.84
CA GLY A 163 14.70 13.07 47.54
C GLY A 163 15.49 14.10 46.73
N GLY A 164 14.96 15.33 46.62
CA GLY A 164 15.47 16.38 45.73
C GLY A 164 16.97 16.67 45.89
N ASP A 165 17.47 16.71 47.13
CA ASP A 165 18.89 16.99 47.41
C ASP A 165 19.83 15.89 46.89
N GLN A 166 19.39 14.63 46.89
CA GLN A 166 20.17 13.49 46.40
C GLN A 166 20.12 13.37 44.88
N VAL A 167 19.02 13.78 44.23
CA VAL A 167 18.93 13.86 42.76
C VAL A 167 19.86 14.94 42.21
N LEU A 168 19.88 16.12 42.84
CA LEU A 168 20.82 17.20 42.48
C LEU A 168 22.28 16.78 42.66
N ALA A 169 22.59 16.06 43.74
CA ALA A 169 23.93 15.51 43.97
C ALA A 169 24.30 14.41 42.96
N ALA A 170 23.34 13.55 42.57
CA ALA A 170 23.55 12.50 41.57
C ALA A 170 23.71 13.06 40.15
N GLN A 171 22.97 14.09 39.77
CA GLN A 171 23.11 14.79 38.49
C GLN A 171 24.41 15.59 38.40
N ALA A 172 24.86 16.20 39.51
CA ALA A 172 26.15 16.90 39.58
C ALA A 172 27.36 15.94 39.59
N ALA A 173 27.16 14.71 40.06
CA ALA A 173 28.19 13.65 40.07
C ALA A 173 28.18 12.77 38.82
N ALA A 174 27.13 12.86 37.99
CA ALA A 174 27.06 12.16 36.72
C ALA A 174 28.09 12.76 35.74
N PRO A 175 28.95 11.94 35.11
CA PRO A 175 29.81 12.43 34.05
C PRO A 175 28.97 13.07 32.95
N VAL A 176 29.33 14.28 32.52
CA VAL A 176 28.65 15.05 31.46
C VAL A 176 28.56 14.27 30.13
N ASP A 177 29.36 13.20 29.98
CA ASP A 177 29.43 12.34 28.80
C ASP A 177 28.58 11.04 28.89
N ALA A 178 27.77 10.85 29.94
CA ALA A 178 27.01 9.62 30.12
C ALA A 178 25.61 9.65 29.46
N SER A 179 25.55 9.69 28.13
CA SER A 179 24.62 8.93 27.28
C SER A 179 24.66 9.43 25.83
N ASP A 180 25.53 8.83 25.02
CA ASP A 180 25.47 8.93 23.57
C ASP A 180 24.24 8.11 23.10
N GLY A 181 23.08 8.76 23.10
CA GLY A 181 21.84 8.27 22.52
C GLY A 181 21.00 7.30 23.38
N PRO A 182 19.72 7.10 23.00
CA PRO A 182 18.85 6.16 23.68
C PRO A 182 19.42 4.73 23.61
N ASN A 183 19.54 4.06 24.75
CA ASN A 183 19.90 2.63 24.85
C ASN A 183 18.87 1.68 24.20
N VAL A 184 17.84 2.24 23.58
CA VAL A 184 16.75 1.52 22.91
C VAL A 184 16.82 1.85 21.42
N THR A 185 17.26 0.88 20.63
CA THR A 185 17.12 0.95 19.17
C THR A 185 15.66 0.70 18.81
N ILE A 186 14.99 1.68 18.19
CA ILE A 186 13.65 1.49 17.63
C ILE A 186 13.77 0.42 16.53
N GLY A 187 13.12 -0.72 16.71
CA GLY A 187 13.04 -1.75 15.68
C GLY A 187 12.33 -1.19 14.46
N GLN A 188 13.01 -1.15 13.32
CA GLN A 188 12.38 -0.77 12.05
C GLN A 188 11.37 -1.87 11.69
N LEU A 189 10.07 -1.57 11.78
CA LEU A 189 9.00 -2.48 11.33
C LEU A 189 8.97 -2.65 9.80
N SER A 190 9.57 -1.71 9.06
CA SER A 190 9.72 -1.85 7.61
C SER A 190 11.03 -2.56 7.30
N GLU A 191 10.98 -3.57 6.43
CA GLU A 191 12.15 -4.22 5.85
C GLU A 191 13.09 -3.12 5.29
N LYS A 192 14.16 -2.80 6.04
CA LYS A 192 15.16 -1.76 5.75
C LYS A 192 14.67 -0.31 5.68
N GLY A 193 13.52 0.03 6.28
CA GLY A 193 13.02 1.41 6.29
C GLY A 193 12.53 1.93 4.93
N ALA A 194 12.44 1.07 3.91
CA ALA A 194 11.92 1.44 2.60
C ALA A 194 10.39 1.44 2.62
N THR A 195 9.78 2.41 1.95
CA THR A 195 8.33 2.49 1.70
C THR A 195 8.11 2.55 0.19
N TYR A 196 7.00 1.98 -0.30
CA TYR A 196 6.68 2.04 -1.72
C TYR A 196 5.90 3.32 -2.05
N SER A 197 6.16 3.91 -3.22
CA SER A 197 5.38 5.06 -3.69
C SER A 197 3.98 4.65 -4.18
N ALA A 198 3.07 5.62 -4.30
CA ALA A 198 1.76 5.38 -4.90
C ALA A 198 1.90 4.84 -6.34
N ALA A 199 2.86 5.36 -7.11
CA ALA A 199 3.15 4.88 -8.46
C ALA A 199 3.59 3.40 -8.47
N GLN A 200 4.43 2.98 -7.52
CA GLN A 200 4.84 1.57 -7.36
C GLN A 200 3.64 0.69 -7.00
N TYR A 201 2.83 1.13 -6.05
CA TYR A 201 1.64 0.40 -5.60
C TYR A 201 0.63 0.18 -6.74
N TYR A 202 0.27 1.26 -7.45
CA TYR A 202 -0.67 1.19 -8.54
C TYR A 202 -0.09 0.52 -9.77
N ALA A 203 1.22 0.58 -10.02
CA ALA A 203 1.86 -0.20 -11.06
C ALA A 203 1.71 -1.71 -10.80
N ALA A 204 1.96 -2.17 -9.57
CA ALA A 204 1.75 -3.57 -9.18
C ALA A 204 0.28 -3.96 -9.31
N SER A 205 -0.64 -3.17 -8.73
CA SER A 205 -2.08 -3.50 -8.77
C SER A 205 -2.64 -3.54 -10.20
N MET A 206 -2.37 -2.51 -10.99
CA MET A 206 -2.86 -2.43 -12.37
C MET A 206 -2.25 -3.55 -13.20
N LEU A 207 -0.96 -3.85 -13.06
CA LEU A 207 -0.36 -5.00 -13.73
C LEU A 207 -1.13 -6.29 -13.45
N ILE A 208 -1.41 -6.59 -12.18
CA ILE A 208 -2.13 -7.82 -11.81
C ILE A 208 -3.56 -7.82 -12.37
N MET A 209 -4.29 -6.72 -12.21
CA MET A 209 -5.66 -6.58 -12.73
C MET A 209 -5.73 -6.81 -14.25
N PHE A 210 -4.77 -6.24 -14.99
CA PHE A 210 -4.71 -6.37 -16.44
C PHE A 210 -4.24 -7.76 -16.91
N LEU A 211 -3.35 -8.41 -16.16
CA LEU A 211 -3.04 -9.82 -16.37
C LEU A 211 -4.29 -10.70 -16.17
N LEU A 212 -5.13 -10.38 -15.18
CA LEU A 212 -6.41 -11.05 -14.93
C LEU A 212 -7.44 -10.83 -16.05
N TYR A 213 -7.43 -9.68 -16.74
CA TYR A 213 -8.28 -9.43 -17.91
C TYR A 213 -7.96 -10.31 -19.13
N SER A 214 -6.81 -10.98 -19.17
CA SER A 214 -6.49 -11.93 -20.25
C SER A 214 -7.50 -13.07 -20.39
N GLY A 215 -8.03 -13.55 -19.25
CA GLY A 215 -9.11 -14.53 -19.20
C GLY A 215 -10.42 -14.05 -19.85
N LEU A 216 -10.68 -12.74 -19.84
CA LEU A 216 -11.83 -12.14 -20.53
C LEU A 216 -11.71 -12.31 -22.05
N MET A 217 -10.50 -12.12 -22.59
CA MET A 217 -10.21 -12.27 -24.01
C MET A 217 -10.32 -13.73 -24.43
N ALA A 218 -9.76 -14.64 -23.63
CA ALA A 218 -9.85 -16.08 -23.86
C ALA A 218 -11.31 -16.56 -23.87
N SER A 219 -12.09 -16.16 -22.85
CA SER A 219 -13.52 -16.50 -22.75
C SER A 219 -14.32 -15.97 -23.93
N SER A 220 -14.08 -14.72 -24.31
CA SER A 220 -14.78 -14.07 -25.42
C SER A 220 -14.42 -14.68 -26.77
N SER A 221 -13.15 -15.06 -26.97
CA SER A 221 -12.70 -15.71 -28.21
C SER A 221 -13.34 -17.10 -28.35
N LEU A 222 -13.47 -17.85 -27.25
CA LEU A 222 -14.01 -19.20 -27.27
C LEU A 222 -15.54 -19.22 -27.45
N LEU A 223 -16.26 -18.44 -26.65
CA LEU A 223 -17.74 -18.36 -26.73
C LEU A 223 -18.22 -17.61 -27.96
N GLY A 224 -17.50 -16.58 -28.42
CA GLY A 224 -17.86 -15.82 -29.62
C GLY A 224 -17.88 -16.68 -30.88
N GLU A 225 -17.01 -17.69 -30.98
CA GLU A 225 -17.04 -18.64 -32.10
C GLU A 225 -18.20 -19.64 -32.04
N ARG A 226 -18.60 -20.01 -30.83
CA ARG A 226 -19.81 -20.82 -30.62
C ARG A 226 -21.05 -20.03 -31.07
N GLU A 227 -21.15 -18.77 -30.68
CA GLU A 227 -22.26 -17.88 -31.07
C GLU A 227 -22.27 -17.58 -32.58
N SER A 228 -21.10 -17.34 -33.17
CA SER A 228 -20.96 -17.04 -34.61
C SER A 228 -21.13 -18.26 -35.51
N ARG A 229 -21.44 -19.45 -34.95
CA ARG A 229 -21.52 -20.76 -35.62
C ARG A 229 -20.27 -21.14 -36.43
N THR A 230 -19.16 -20.44 -36.23
CA THR A 230 -17.87 -20.75 -36.85
C THR A 230 -17.23 -21.97 -36.21
N LEU A 231 -17.63 -22.32 -34.98
CA LEU A 231 -17.21 -23.54 -34.30
C LEU A 231 -17.53 -24.80 -35.11
N TYR A 232 -18.69 -24.87 -35.76
CA TYR A 232 -19.09 -26.01 -36.60
C TYR A 232 -18.19 -26.17 -37.84
N ARG A 233 -17.71 -25.05 -38.41
CA ARG A 233 -16.75 -25.05 -39.53
C ARG A 233 -15.34 -25.46 -39.10
N LEU A 234 -14.97 -25.14 -37.85
CA LEU A 234 -13.70 -25.58 -37.28
C LEU A 234 -13.72 -27.07 -36.92
N GLN A 235 -14.86 -27.58 -36.44
CA GLN A 235 -15.06 -29.00 -36.12
C GLN A 235 -15.12 -29.88 -37.37
N SER A 236 -15.53 -29.35 -38.53
CA SER A 236 -15.50 -30.07 -39.80
C SER A 236 -14.13 -30.03 -40.49
N ALA A 237 -13.18 -29.23 -40.00
CA ALA A 237 -11.79 -29.27 -40.44
C ALA A 237 -11.06 -30.46 -39.78
N PRO A 238 -10.03 -31.05 -40.41
CA PRO A 238 -9.24 -32.16 -39.84
C PRO A 238 -8.30 -31.66 -38.73
N VAL A 239 -8.87 -31.09 -37.67
CA VAL A 239 -8.15 -30.47 -36.56
C VAL A 239 -8.81 -30.89 -35.24
N HIS A 240 -8.02 -31.43 -34.32
CA HIS A 240 -8.53 -31.88 -33.03
C HIS A 240 -9.00 -30.67 -32.19
N PRO A 241 -10.21 -30.66 -31.61
CA PRO A 241 -10.75 -29.51 -30.87
C PRO A 241 -9.83 -29.01 -29.75
N GLY A 242 -9.15 -29.93 -29.05
CA GLY A 242 -8.15 -29.58 -28.03
C GLY A 242 -6.94 -28.78 -28.57
N THR A 243 -6.53 -28.97 -29.83
CA THR A 243 -5.44 -28.20 -30.44
C THR A 243 -5.84 -26.75 -30.74
N VAL A 244 -7.10 -26.53 -31.08
CA VAL A 244 -7.67 -25.19 -31.28
C VAL A 244 -7.72 -24.44 -29.95
N PHE A 245 -8.24 -25.11 -28.92
CA PHE A 245 -8.33 -24.54 -27.58
C PHE A 245 -6.94 -24.20 -27.03
N ALA A 246 -5.98 -25.14 -27.07
CA ALA A 246 -4.62 -24.91 -26.59
C ALA A 246 -3.93 -23.77 -27.37
N GLY A 247 -4.08 -23.73 -28.70
CA GLY A 247 -3.53 -22.66 -29.53
C GLY A 247 -4.07 -21.27 -29.15
N LYS A 248 -5.37 -21.17 -28.84
CA LYS A 248 -5.99 -19.92 -28.38
C LYS A 248 -5.50 -19.48 -27.01
N ILE A 249 -5.45 -20.40 -26.05
CA ILE A 249 -4.95 -20.09 -24.70
C ILE A 249 -3.50 -19.62 -24.78
N ILE A 250 -2.64 -20.33 -25.51
CA ILE A 250 -1.23 -19.95 -25.70
C ILE A 250 -1.14 -18.57 -26.37
N GLY A 251 -1.90 -18.31 -27.44
CA GLY A 251 -1.92 -17.02 -28.11
C GLY A 251 -2.35 -15.87 -27.19
N CYS A 252 -3.40 -16.08 -26.39
CA CYS A 252 -3.88 -15.11 -25.41
C CYS A 252 -2.86 -14.88 -24.27
N SER A 253 -2.23 -15.94 -23.78
CA SER A 253 -1.19 -15.83 -22.75
C SER A 253 0.03 -15.06 -23.25
N LEU A 254 0.48 -15.30 -24.48
CA LEU A 254 1.64 -14.61 -25.06
C LEU A 254 1.41 -13.10 -25.22
N ILE A 255 0.24 -12.68 -25.71
CA ILE A 255 -0.08 -11.25 -25.82
C ILE A 255 -0.16 -10.58 -24.44
N THR A 256 -0.66 -11.30 -23.44
CA THR A 256 -0.74 -10.79 -22.06
C THR A 256 0.63 -10.69 -21.41
N LEU A 257 1.55 -11.63 -21.68
CA LEU A 257 2.93 -11.50 -21.21
C LEU A 257 3.66 -10.34 -21.91
N ALA A 258 3.41 -10.12 -23.21
CA ALA A 258 3.93 -8.96 -23.91
C ALA A 258 3.38 -7.63 -23.33
N GLN A 259 2.08 -7.61 -22.99
CA GLN A 259 1.46 -6.50 -22.27
C GLN A 259 2.10 -6.28 -20.90
N ALA A 260 2.33 -7.34 -20.13
CA ALA A 260 2.98 -7.28 -18.83
C ALA A 260 4.35 -6.60 -18.94
N ALA A 261 5.16 -7.03 -19.92
CA ALA A 261 6.45 -6.42 -20.20
C ALA A 261 6.32 -4.94 -20.57
N ALA A 262 5.34 -4.57 -21.38
CA ALA A 262 5.09 -3.16 -21.74
C ALA A 262 4.69 -2.31 -20.52
N ILE A 263 3.88 -2.84 -19.60
CA ILE A 263 3.50 -2.15 -18.36
C ILE A 263 4.70 -2.01 -17.43
N VAL A 264 5.50 -3.06 -17.24
CA VAL A 264 6.69 -3.03 -16.39
C VAL A 264 7.73 -2.04 -16.94
N LEU A 265 8.06 -2.13 -18.23
CA LEU A 265 9.02 -1.23 -18.87
C LEU A 265 8.49 0.21 -18.95
N GLY A 266 7.21 0.38 -19.27
CA GLY A 266 6.56 1.69 -19.34
C GLY A 266 6.51 2.38 -17.98
N SER A 267 6.15 1.66 -16.92
CA SER A 267 6.15 2.21 -15.55
C SER A 267 7.56 2.53 -15.04
N MET A 268 8.56 1.73 -15.42
CA MET A 268 9.96 2.00 -15.09
C MET A 268 10.47 3.27 -15.81
N TRP A 269 10.16 3.43 -17.10
CA TRP A 269 10.69 4.54 -17.91
C TRP A 269 9.91 5.85 -17.74
N LEU A 270 8.58 5.80 -17.66
CA LEU A 270 7.72 6.98 -17.56
C LEU A 270 7.57 7.49 -16.12
N TYR A 271 7.54 6.58 -15.15
CA TYR A 271 7.19 6.90 -13.75
C TYR A 271 8.31 6.56 -12.75
N GLY A 272 9.46 6.08 -13.21
CA GLY A 272 10.60 5.77 -12.33
C GLY A 272 10.35 4.59 -11.36
N VAL A 273 9.36 3.74 -11.65
CA VAL A 273 8.98 2.62 -10.77
C VAL A 273 10.12 1.60 -10.67
N LYS A 274 10.62 1.40 -9.44
CA LYS A 274 11.62 0.39 -9.13
C LYS A 274 10.93 -0.92 -8.76
N TRP A 275 11.05 -1.94 -9.62
CA TRP A 275 10.46 -3.27 -9.43
C TRP A 275 11.30 -4.23 -8.58
N GLY A 276 12.50 -3.81 -8.18
CA GLY A 276 13.45 -4.61 -7.39
C GLY A 276 14.50 -5.36 -8.23
N PRO A 277 15.47 -6.02 -7.55
CA PRO A 277 16.63 -6.65 -8.21
C PRO A 277 16.34 -8.03 -8.81
N HIS A 278 15.12 -8.57 -8.66
CA HIS A 278 14.77 -9.94 -9.03
C HIS A 278 13.80 -10.02 -10.23
N PRO A 279 14.22 -9.67 -11.46
CA PRO A 279 13.34 -9.66 -12.62
C PRO A 279 12.80 -11.05 -12.98
N LEU A 280 13.53 -12.13 -12.66
CA LEU A 280 13.09 -13.49 -12.92
C LEU A 280 11.88 -13.88 -12.06
N LEU A 281 11.87 -13.47 -10.78
CA LEU A 281 10.72 -13.69 -9.89
C LEU A 281 9.51 -12.88 -10.36
N LEU A 282 9.71 -11.66 -10.83
CA LEU A 282 8.64 -10.85 -11.42
C LEU A 282 8.01 -11.52 -12.64
N ILE A 283 8.84 -12.02 -13.57
CA ILE A 283 8.35 -12.77 -14.74
C ILE A 283 7.57 -14.02 -14.29
N MET A 284 8.06 -14.74 -13.28
CA MET A 284 7.38 -15.92 -12.73
C MET A 284 6.00 -15.56 -12.18
N VAL A 285 5.88 -14.47 -11.41
CA VAL A 285 4.60 -13.97 -10.90
C VAL A 285 3.64 -13.64 -12.05
N CYS A 286 4.11 -12.93 -13.07
CA CYS A 286 3.30 -12.61 -14.25
C CYS A 286 2.78 -13.88 -14.93
N VAL A 287 3.64 -14.88 -15.15
CA VAL A 287 3.25 -16.17 -15.74
C VAL A 287 2.20 -16.88 -14.89
N LEU A 288 2.39 -16.97 -13.58
CA LEU A 288 1.44 -17.63 -12.67
C LEU A 288 0.06 -16.96 -12.66
N ILE A 289 0.01 -15.62 -12.68
CA ILE A 289 -1.27 -14.88 -12.76
C ILE A 289 -1.95 -15.13 -14.10
N THR A 290 -1.20 -15.08 -15.22
CA THR A 290 -1.81 -15.38 -16.53
C THR A 290 -2.38 -16.78 -16.58
N LEU A 291 -1.67 -17.78 -16.02
CA LEU A 291 -2.15 -19.15 -15.97
C LEU A 291 -3.39 -19.29 -15.08
N SER A 292 -3.40 -18.64 -13.92
CA SER A 292 -4.57 -18.57 -13.05
C SER A 292 -5.78 -17.94 -13.74
N SER A 293 -5.58 -16.82 -14.44
CA SER A 293 -6.63 -16.14 -15.19
C SER A 293 -7.19 -17.02 -16.31
N MET A 294 -6.33 -17.68 -17.09
CA MET A 294 -6.76 -18.63 -18.11
C MET A 294 -7.56 -19.78 -17.51
N THR A 295 -7.15 -20.30 -16.35
CA THR A 295 -7.87 -21.36 -15.66
C THR A 295 -9.27 -20.92 -15.24
N ILE A 296 -9.40 -19.74 -14.62
CA ILE A 296 -10.70 -19.17 -14.22
C ILE A 296 -11.58 -18.94 -15.45
N ALA A 297 -11.02 -18.40 -16.53
CA ALA A 297 -11.71 -18.17 -17.78
C ALA A 297 -12.26 -19.47 -18.37
N THR A 298 -11.46 -20.52 -18.41
CA THR A 298 -11.91 -21.82 -18.92
C THR A 298 -13.07 -22.36 -18.10
N PHE A 299 -13.01 -22.30 -16.77
CA PHE A 299 -14.14 -22.68 -15.91
C PHE A 299 -15.41 -21.88 -16.20
N ILE A 300 -15.28 -20.55 -16.35
CA ILE A 300 -16.41 -19.67 -16.70
C ILE A 300 -17.01 -20.03 -18.07
N THR A 301 -16.17 -20.36 -19.06
CA THR A 301 -16.67 -20.78 -20.39
C THR A 301 -17.41 -22.11 -20.37
N LEU A 302 -17.12 -22.99 -19.40
CA LEU A 302 -17.86 -24.25 -19.23
C LEU A 302 -19.25 -24.01 -18.63
N VAL A 303 -19.39 -23.05 -17.72
CA VAL A 303 -20.65 -22.75 -17.02
C VAL A 303 -21.53 -21.77 -17.81
N SER A 304 -20.93 -20.88 -18.59
CA SER A 304 -21.65 -19.81 -19.28
C SER A 304 -22.12 -20.21 -20.67
N SER A 305 -23.39 -19.95 -20.96
CA SER A 305 -23.98 -20.22 -22.29
C SER A 305 -23.76 -19.09 -23.29
N THR A 306 -23.45 -17.87 -22.84
CA THR A 306 -23.30 -16.67 -23.69
C THR A 306 -21.97 -15.97 -23.43
N ALA A 307 -21.40 -15.37 -24.48
CA ALA A 307 -20.18 -14.57 -24.38
C ALA A 307 -20.37 -13.35 -23.49
N ALA A 308 -21.54 -12.69 -23.56
CA ALA A 308 -21.86 -11.55 -22.71
C ALA A 308 -21.93 -11.92 -21.22
N GLY A 309 -22.56 -13.04 -20.87
CA GLY A 309 -22.64 -13.53 -19.49
C GLY A 309 -21.27 -13.90 -18.93
N ALA A 310 -20.45 -14.61 -19.70
CA ALA A 310 -19.08 -14.94 -19.32
C ALA A 310 -18.23 -13.67 -19.10
N ARG A 311 -18.40 -12.65 -19.95
CA ARG A 311 -17.70 -11.37 -19.78
C ARG A 311 -18.09 -10.68 -18.48
N GLY A 312 -19.38 -10.57 -18.21
CA GLY A 312 -19.88 -9.94 -16.98
C GLY A 312 -19.39 -10.67 -15.72
N LEU A 313 -19.45 -12.01 -15.71
CA LEU A 313 -18.98 -12.81 -14.59
C LEU A 313 -17.47 -12.69 -14.37
N MET A 314 -16.67 -12.76 -15.44
CA MET A 314 -15.22 -12.57 -15.35
C MET A 314 -14.89 -11.17 -14.81
N GLN A 315 -15.56 -10.12 -15.31
CA GLN A 315 -15.35 -8.75 -14.82
C GLN A 315 -15.71 -8.60 -13.34
N ALA A 316 -16.83 -9.19 -12.89
CA ALA A 316 -17.22 -9.18 -11.48
C ALA A 316 -16.17 -9.88 -10.60
N ILE A 317 -15.65 -11.04 -11.03
CA ILE A 317 -14.60 -11.77 -10.32
C ILE A 317 -13.31 -10.95 -10.24
N ILE A 318 -12.89 -10.31 -11.33
CA ILE A 318 -11.68 -9.47 -11.37
C ILE A 318 -11.81 -8.31 -10.38
N ILE A 319 -12.92 -7.58 -10.42
CA ILE A 319 -13.16 -6.44 -9.52
C ILE A 319 -13.19 -6.90 -8.06
N ALA A 320 -13.92 -7.98 -7.77
CA ALA A 320 -14.00 -8.53 -6.41
C ALA A 320 -12.63 -8.98 -5.89
N MET A 321 -11.86 -9.72 -6.67
CA MET A 321 -10.50 -10.15 -6.28
C MET A 321 -9.56 -8.97 -6.09
N THR A 322 -9.64 -7.96 -6.95
CA THR A 322 -8.80 -6.75 -6.85
C THR A 322 -9.16 -5.91 -5.64
N PHE A 323 -10.45 -5.79 -5.32
CA PHE A 323 -10.89 -5.12 -4.11
C PHE A 323 -10.43 -5.87 -2.85
N VAL A 324 -10.65 -7.18 -2.78
CA VAL A 324 -10.29 -8.00 -1.61
C VAL A 324 -8.77 -8.07 -1.40
N SER A 325 -7.96 -8.01 -2.47
CA SER A 325 -6.50 -7.96 -2.34
C SER A 325 -5.95 -6.58 -1.96
N GLY A 326 -6.82 -5.57 -1.83
CA GLY A 326 -6.44 -4.19 -1.58
C GLY A 326 -5.99 -3.42 -2.83
N GLY A 327 -6.09 -3.95 -4.05
CA GLY A 327 -5.54 -3.31 -5.25
C GLY A 327 -5.98 -1.85 -5.50
N PHE A 328 -7.16 -1.44 -5.01
CA PHE A 328 -7.62 -0.04 -5.12
C PHE A 328 -7.13 0.85 -3.96
N MET A 329 -7.01 0.30 -2.76
CA MET A 329 -6.61 1.00 -1.55
C MET A 329 -6.01 0.00 -0.56
N PRO A 330 -4.89 0.30 0.09
CA PRO A 330 -4.34 -0.56 1.13
C PRO A 330 -5.36 -0.69 2.27
N LEU A 331 -5.89 -1.90 2.46
CA LEU A 331 -6.93 -2.16 3.45
C LEU A 331 -6.26 -2.47 4.81
N PRO A 332 -6.46 -1.64 5.86
CA PRO A 332 -5.82 -1.83 7.17
C PRO A 332 -6.49 -2.93 8.02
N VAL A 333 -7.50 -3.61 7.50
CA VAL A 333 -8.37 -4.52 8.24
C VAL A 333 -7.95 -5.98 8.05
N GLU A 334 -7.60 -6.65 9.16
CA GLU A 334 -7.18 -8.07 9.18
C GLU A 334 -8.16 -9.01 8.46
N PHE A 335 -9.46 -8.69 8.48
CA PHE A 335 -10.48 -9.47 7.79
C PHE A 335 -10.21 -9.60 6.29
N PHE A 336 -9.82 -8.50 5.64
CA PHE A 336 -9.52 -8.50 4.21
C PHE A 336 -8.18 -9.16 3.90
N GLN A 337 -7.23 -9.14 4.83
CA GLN A 337 -5.99 -9.92 4.67
C GLN A 337 -6.26 -11.42 4.74
N LYS A 338 -7.09 -11.87 5.69
CA LYS A 338 -7.50 -13.29 5.81
C LYS A 338 -8.29 -13.76 4.60
N LEU A 339 -9.24 -12.95 4.11
CA LEU A 339 -10.02 -13.28 2.92
C LEU A 339 -9.16 -13.21 1.64
N GLY A 340 -8.29 -12.21 1.56
CA GLY A 340 -7.35 -12.00 0.47
C GLY A 340 -6.37 -13.14 0.32
N ALA A 341 -5.92 -13.77 1.40
CA ALA A 341 -4.99 -14.91 1.37
C ALA A 341 -5.51 -16.12 0.56
N PHE A 342 -6.82 -16.22 0.28
CA PHE A 342 -7.37 -17.25 -0.61
C PHE A 342 -7.35 -16.86 -2.10
N THR A 343 -6.98 -15.63 -2.42
CA THR A 343 -6.98 -15.10 -3.78
C THR A 343 -5.58 -15.12 -4.38
N VAL A 344 -5.49 -15.40 -5.69
CA VAL A 344 -4.23 -15.28 -6.45
C VAL A 344 -3.73 -13.84 -6.48
N ASN A 345 -4.63 -12.87 -6.42
CA ASN A 345 -4.31 -11.45 -6.49
C ASN A 345 -3.54 -10.97 -5.26
N HIS A 346 -3.90 -11.44 -4.06
CA HIS A 346 -3.18 -11.11 -2.83
C HIS A 346 -1.72 -11.57 -2.85
N TRP A 347 -1.44 -12.82 -3.19
CA TRP A 347 -0.07 -13.35 -3.22
C TRP A 347 0.77 -12.73 -4.34
N ALA A 348 0.15 -12.42 -5.48
CA ALA A 348 0.76 -11.64 -6.54
C ALA A 348 1.15 -10.22 -6.07
N MET A 349 0.22 -9.51 -5.43
CA MET A 349 0.45 -8.16 -4.91
C MET A 349 1.57 -8.17 -3.87
N GLN A 350 1.51 -9.10 -2.90
CA GLN A 350 2.51 -9.25 -1.85
C GLN A 350 3.90 -9.58 -2.39
N SER A 351 4.00 -10.48 -3.37
CA SER A 351 5.29 -10.78 -4.00
C SER A 351 5.85 -9.57 -4.75
N MET A 352 5.04 -8.84 -5.51
CA MET A 352 5.47 -7.62 -6.22
C MET A 352 5.92 -6.51 -5.25
N LEU A 353 5.14 -6.22 -4.22
CA LEU A 353 5.49 -5.18 -3.25
C LEU A 353 6.76 -5.55 -2.46
N ARG A 354 6.92 -6.80 -2.03
CA ARG A 354 8.15 -7.26 -1.35
C ARG A 354 9.38 -7.18 -2.27
N MET A 355 9.22 -7.47 -3.56
CA MET A 355 10.32 -7.24 -4.52
C MET A 355 10.67 -5.75 -4.63
N MET A 356 9.67 -4.87 -4.67
CA MET A 356 9.88 -3.42 -4.73
C MET A 356 10.54 -2.85 -3.46
N LEU A 357 10.29 -3.47 -2.30
CA LEU A 357 10.85 -3.10 -1.00
C LEU A 357 12.23 -3.71 -0.73
N ASP A 358 12.80 -4.49 -1.65
CA ASP A 358 14.07 -5.20 -1.46
C ASP A 358 14.09 -6.09 -0.18
N SER A 359 12.94 -6.72 0.08
CA SER A 359 12.72 -7.66 1.17
C SER A 359 13.60 -8.91 1.05
N ASP A 360 13.73 -9.67 2.15
CA ASP A 360 14.42 -10.94 2.13
C ASP A 360 13.85 -11.89 1.05
N VAL A 361 14.76 -12.45 0.25
CA VAL A 361 14.42 -13.34 -0.87
C VAL A 361 13.54 -14.51 -0.44
N HIS A 362 13.77 -15.03 0.77
CA HIS A 362 12.97 -16.12 1.34
C HIS A 362 11.48 -15.77 1.45
N LEU A 363 11.16 -14.53 1.84
CA LEU A 363 9.78 -14.07 1.96
C LEU A 363 9.12 -13.91 0.59
N ILE A 364 9.85 -13.35 -0.37
CA ILE A 364 9.38 -13.22 -1.76
C ILE A 364 9.08 -14.60 -2.34
N VAL A 365 10.02 -15.55 -2.21
CA VAL A 365 9.86 -16.92 -2.72
C VAL A 365 8.69 -17.63 -2.06
N THR A 366 8.47 -17.44 -0.75
CA THR A 366 7.32 -18.01 -0.04
C THR A 366 6.00 -17.52 -0.66
N CYS A 367 5.88 -16.22 -0.95
CA CYS A 367 4.69 -15.69 -1.62
C CYS A 367 4.50 -16.25 -3.03
N VAL A 368 5.58 -16.37 -3.81
CA VAL A 368 5.54 -16.95 -5.16
C VAL A 368 5.14 -18.44 -5.12
N CYS A 369 5.67 -19.20 -4.16
CA CYS A 369 5.30 -20.60 -3.95
C CYS A 369 3.82 -20.75 -3.59
N MET A 370 3.28 -19.87 -2.74
CA MET A 370 1.87 -19.90 -2.39
C MET A 370 0.97 -19.55 -3.59
N LEU A 371 1.36 -18.56 -4.39
CA LEU A 371 0.71 -18.25 -5.66
C LEU A 371 0.74 -19.44 -6.61
N ALA A 372 1.88 -20.13 -6.74
CA ALA A 372 2.03 -21.32 -7.55
C ALA A 372 1.14 -22.47 -7.06
N ALA A 373 1.05 -22.68 -5.75
CA ALA A 373 0.20 -23.70 -5.14
C ALA A 373 -1.29 -23.46 -5.43
N ILE A 374 -1.76 -22.22 -5.26
CA ILE A 374 -3.16 -21.84 -5.58
C ILE A 374 -3.42 -21.99 -7.08
N THR A 375 -2.49 -21.55 -7.93
CA THR A 375 -2.59 -21.70 -9.39
C THR A 375 -2.70 -23.17 -9.80
N ALA A 376 -1.86 -24.03 -9.20
CA ALA A 376 -1.88 -25.47 -9.46
C ALA A 376 -3.18 -26.13 -8.99
N ALA A 377 -3.68 -25.76 -7.81
CA ALA A 377 -4.96 -26.25 -7.29
C ALA A 377 -6.13 -25.84 -8.19
N LEU A 378 -6.18 -24.58 -8.63
CA LEU A 378 -7.19 -24.09 -9.58
C LEU A 378 -7.08 -24.84 -10.91
N SER A 379 -5.86 -25.04 -11.42
CA SER A 379 -5.63 -25.73 -12.70
C SER A 379 -6.08 -27.19 -12.63
N ALA A 380 -5.78 -27.88 -11.52
CA ALA A 380 -6.24 -29.24 -11.27
C ALA A 380 -7.76 -29.33 -11.19
N ALA A 381 -8.42 -28.40 -10.46
CA ALA A 381 -9.87 -28.33 -10.37
C ALA A 381 -10.53 -28.10 -11.74
N ALA A 382 -9.95 -27.24 -12.58
CA ALA A 382 -10.42 -27.01 -13.94
C ALA A 382 -10.26 -28.26 -14.82
N MET A 383 -9.13 -28.97 -14.74
CA MET A 383 -8.92 -30.22 -15.48
C MET A 383 -9.91 -31.33 -15.07
N ILE A 384 -10.20 -31.46 -13.77
CA ILE A 384 -11.17 -32.44 -13.26
C ILE A 384 -12.59 -32.11 -13.76
N THR A 385 -12.99 -30.84 -13.68
CA THR A 385 -14.29 -30.38 -14.17
C THR A 385 -14.41 -30.58 -15.68
N TYR A 386 -13.35 -30.27 -16.44
CA TYR A 386 -13.30 -30.50 -17.88
C TYR A 386 -13.44 -31.98 -18.23
N ARG A 387 -12.81 -32.89 -17.48
CA ARG A 387 -12.99 -34.34 -17.70
C ARG A 387 -14.40 -34.85 -17.38
N LYS A 388 -15.11 -34.22 -16.44
CA LYS A 388 -16.46 -34.62 -16.04
C LYS A 388 -17.57 -34.04 -16.94
N VAL A 389 -17.36 -32.84 -17.47
CA VAL A 389 -18.36 -32.09 -18.26
C VAL A 389 -18.04 -32.09 -19.76
N GLY A 390 -16.74 -32.10 -20.10
CA GLY A 390 -16.26 -32.09 -21.47
C GLY A 390 -16.25 -33.50 -22.07
N TYR A 391 -17.04 -33.68 -23.13
CA TYR A 391 -17.12 -34.86 -24.00
C TYR A 391 -18.00 -36.02 -23.53
N HIS A 392 -19.26 -35.72 -23.22
CA HIS A 392 -20.37 -36.50 -23.76
C HIS A 392 -21.11 -35.64 -24.79
N ALA A 393 -20.61 -35.64 -26.02
CA ALA A 393 -21.35 -35.24 -27.20
C ALA A 393 -21.57 -36.49 -28.06
#